data_AF-A0A6C1BWT9-F1
#
_entry.id   AF-A0A6C1BWT9-F1
#
_cell.length_a   1.000
_cell.length_b   1.000
_cell.length_c   1.000
_cell.angle_alpha   90.00
_cell.angle_beta   90.00
_cell.angle_gamma   90.00
#
_symmetry.space_group_name_H-M   'P 1'
#
loop_
_entity.id
_entity.type
_entity.pdbx_description
1 polymer ?
#
loop_
_entity_poly.entity_id
_entity_poly.type
_entity_poly.pdbx_seq_one_letter_code
_entity_poly.pdbx_strand_id
1 'polypeptide(L)'
;MEFYFFPDVYADRYLVDAYIISFKLKDKSCVETRELEGREYVVQVHDWEAFKESAYDIVLYEYGDEVARFSDIETALSEAYKMACLEASRRIPKVIEPALGVGNPPIEVVERVFPLSFKAEAFPEDLDSFLDNLVKNVEIETLEWEKADDDEIPF
;
A
#
# COMPACT_ATOMS: atom_id res chain seq x y z
N MET A 1 -20.49 10.86 5.31
CA MET A 1 -20.19 9.57 4.65
C MET A 1 -18.88 9.08 5.23
N GLU A 2 -18.73 7.78 5.40
CA GLU A 2 -17.53 7.15 5.95
C GLU A 2 -16.63 6.67 4.81
N PHE A 3 -15.32 6.84 4.99
CA PHE A 3 -14.27 6.46 4.06
C PHE A 3 -13.29 5.53 4.76
N TYR A 4 -12.58 4.74 3.97
CA TYR A 4 -11.64 3.75 4.46
C TYR A 4 -10.33 3.86 3.70
N PHE A 5 -9.23 3.73 4.44
CA PHE A 5 -7.92 3.44 3.91
C PHE A 5 -7.41 2.12 4.45
N PHE A 6 -6.81 1.32 3.57
CA PHE A 6 -6.16 0.06 3.89
C PHE A 6 -4.63 0.28 3.81
N PRO A 7 -3.94 0.59 4.93
CA PRO A 7 -2.49 0.79 4.96
C PRO A 7 -1.74 -0.55 4.86
N ASP A 8 -2.02 -1.29 3.80
CA ASP A 8 -1.48 -2.62 3.55
C ASP A 8 -0.02 -2.53 3.10
N VAL A 9 0.75 -3.56 3.44
CA VAL A 9 2.19 -3.60 3.21
C VAL A 9 2.61 -4.96 2.69
N TYR A 10 3.43 -4.97 1.64
CA TYR A 10 4.11 -6.16 1.15
C TYR A 10 5.42 -6.39 1.90
N ALA A 11 5.63 -7.60 2.37
CA ALA A 11 6.89 -8.16 2.87
C ALA A 11 7.38 -9.20 1.84
N ASP A 12 8.24 -8.77 0.92
CA ASP A 12 8.51 -9.49 -0.34
C ASP A 12 7.20 -9.84 -1.10
N ARG A 13 6.79 -11.11 -1.11
CA ARG A 13 5.54 -11.58 -1.75
C ARG A 13 4.36 -11.73 -0.79
N TYR A 14 4.57 -11.49 0.51
CA TYR A 14 3.56 -11.66 1.53
C TYR A 14 2.84 -10.34 1.80
N LEU A 15 1.51 -10.33 1.77
CA LEU A 15 0.70 -9.17 2.08
C LEU A 15 0.34 -9.13 3.58
N VAL A 16 0.60 -8.01 4.24
CA VAL A 16 0.08 -7.65 5.56
C VAL A 16 -1.10 -6.70 5.35
N ASP A 17 -2.32 -7.20 5.56
CA ASP A 17 -3.61 -6.53 5.28
C ASP A 17 -4.52 -6.45 6.52
N ALA A 18 -3.90 -6.35 7.70
CA ALA A 18 -4.61 -6.45 8.98
C ALA A 18 -5.28 -5.14 9.43
N TYR A 19 -4.85 -4.00 8.88
CA TYR A 19 -5.16 -2.68 9.43
C TYR A 19 -6.12 -1.89 8.54
N ILE A 20 -7.04 -1.14 9.15
CA ILE A 20 -7.99 -0.29 8.43
C ILE A 20 -8.12 1.05 9.16
N ILE A 21 -7.98 2.15 8.43
CA ILE A 21 -8.29 3.49 8.92
C ILE A 21 -9.68 3.88 8.41
N SER A 22 -10.65 4.00 9.30
CA SER A 22 -11.95 4.61 9.02
C SER A 22 -11.92 6.10 9.39
N PHE A 23 -12.56 6.93 8.58
CA PHE A 23 -12.70 8.36 8.84
C PHE A 23 -13.88 8.97 8.08
N LYS A 24 -14.22 10.21 8.42
CA LYS A 24 -15.22 11.03 7.73
C LYS A 24 -14.58 12.33 7.25
N LEU A 25 -15.13 12.91 6.19
CA LEU A 25 -14.71 14.21 5.66
C LEU A 25 -15.84 15.24 5.82
N LYS A 26 -15.51 16.43 6.33
CA LYS A 26 -16.45 17.57 6.40
C LYS A 26 -16.72 18.14 5.02
N ASP A 27 -15.68 18.18 4.19
CA ASP A 27 -15.68 18.65 2.82
C ASP A 27 -15.05 17.58 1.93
N LYS A 28 -15.84 17.06 0.98
CA LYS A 28 -15.40 16.05 0.02
C LYS A 28 -14.63 16.63 -1.17
N SER A 29 -14.69 17.94 -1.41
CA SER A 29 -14.05 18.56 -2.58
C SER A 29 -12.51 18.49 -2.54
N CYS A 30 -11.94 18.17 -1.37
CA CYS A 30 -10.51 17.94 -1.20
C CYS A 30 -10.00 16.61 -1.77
N VAL A 31 -10.89 15.71 -2.19
CA VAL A 31 -10.55 14.37 -2.70
C VAL A 31 -11.26 14.05 -4.02
N GLU A 32 -10.61 13.23 -4.85
CA GLU A 32 -11.26 12.52 -5.95
C GLU A 32 -11.66 11.13 -5.47
N THR A 33 -12.89 10.72 -5.80
CA THR A 33 -13.42 9.41 -5.45
C THR A 33 -13.77 8.59 -6.68
N ARG A 34 -13.68 7.27 -6.54
CA ARG A 34 -14.12 6.29 -7.53
C ARG A 34 -15.01 5.26 -6.88
N GLU A 35 -16.15 4.98 -7.52
CA GLU A 35 -17.01 3.88 -7.11
C GLU A 35 -16.48 2.55 -7.67
N LEU A 36 -16.35 1.54 -6.80
CA LEU A 36 -16.01 0.18 -7.16
C LEU A 36 -16.84 -0.78 -6.30
N GLU A 37 -17.51 -1.75 -6.92
CA GLU A 37 -18.33 -2.76 -6.23
C GLU A 37 -19.36 -2.18 -5.24
N GLY A 38 -19.92 -1.00 -5.55
CA GLY A 38 -20.91 -0.31 -4.72
C GLY A 38 -20.32 0.42 -3.49
N ARG A 39 -18.99 0.60 -3.44
CA ARG A 39 -18.29 1.38 -2.42
C ARG A 39 -17.52 2.54 -3.05
N GLU A 40 -17.48 3.67 -2.34
CA GLU A 40 -16.76 4.87 -2.77
C GLU A 40 -15.36 4.88 -2.13
N TYR A 41 -14.33 4.93 -2.96
CA TYR A 41 -12.92 4.95 -2.55
C TYR A 41 -12.27 6.27 -2.91
N VAL A 42 -11.44 6.81 -2.02
CA VAL A 42 -10.59 7.96 -2.32
C VAL A 42 -9.45 7.48 -3.20
N VAL A 43 -9.33 8.05 -4.40
CA VAL A 43 -8.27 7.71 -5.37
C VAL A 43 -7.23 8.81 -5.51
N GLN A 44 -7.56 10.03 -5.08
CA GLN A 44 -6.63 11.16 -5.08
C GLN A 44 -6.96 12.15 -3.96
N VAL A 45 -5.93 12.80 -3.41
CA VAL A 45 -6.02 13.94 -2.48
C VAL A 45 -5.41 15.17 -3.14
N HIS A 46 -6.23 16.18 -3.46
CA HIS A 46 -5.77 17.36 -4.20
C HIS A 46 -5.03 18.37 -3.32
N ASP A 47 -5.47 18.54 -2.08
CA ASP A 47 -4.87 19.42 -1.09
C ASP A 47 -4.74 18.68 0.24
N TRP A 48 -3.50 18.41 0.63
CA TRP A 48 -3.17 17.65 1.83
C TRP A 48 -3.61 18.35 3.11
N GLU A 49 -3.42 19.66 3.21
CA GLU A 49 -3.76 20.40 4.43
C GLU A 49 -5.29 20.53 4.56
N ALA A 50 -5.99 20.82 3.46
CA ALA A 50 -7.45 20.82 3.45
C ALA A 50 -8.03 19.44 3.81
N PHE A 51 -7.43 18.36 3.29
CA PHE A 51 -7.82 16.99 3.64
C PHE A 51 -7.67 16.70 5.13
N LYS A 52 -6.53 17.06 5.74
CA LYS A 52 -6.30 16.88 7.18
C LYS A 52 -7.31 17.63 8.04
N GLU A 53 -7.59 18.89 7.72
CA GLU A 53 -8.56 19.72 8.45
C GLU A 53 -10.01 19.20 8.28
N SER A 54 -10.29 18.61 7.12
CA SER A 54 -11.58 18.01 6.77
C SER A 54 -11.81 16.67 7.46
N ALA A 55 -10.76 15.87 7.67
CA ALA A 55 -10.83 14.56 8.29
C ALA A 55 -11.25 14.61 9.76
N TYR A 56 -12.20 13.74 10.16
CA TYR A 56 -12.67 13.62 11.53
C TYR A 56 -13.24 12.22 11.79
N ASP A 57 -13.49 11.90 13.07
CA ASP A 57 -13.97 10.58 13.50
C ASP A 57 -13.03 9.45 13.00
N ILE A 58 -11.73 9.63 13.22
CA ILE A 58 -10.67 8.80 12.67
C ILE A 58 -10.41 7.63 13.63
N VAL A 59 -10.55 6.41 13.13
CA VAL A 59 -10.46 5.18 13.92
C VAL A 59 -9.57 4.18 13.19
N LEU A 60 -8.61 3.61 13.92
CA LEU A 60 -7.79 2.48 13.46
C LEU A 60 -8.38 1.18 13.97
N TYR A 61 -8.56 0.24 13.05
CA TYR A 61 -8.95 -1.14 13.32
C TYR A 61 -7.83 -2.11 12.97
N GLU A 62 -7.75 -3.21 13.71
CA GLU A 62 -6.91 -4.38 13.42
C GLU A 62 -7.81 -5.61 13.42
N TYR A 63 -7.89 -6.34 12.30
CA TYR A 63 -8.80 -7.49 12.12
C TYR A 63 -10.27 -7.22 12.51
N GLY A 64 -10.71 -5.97 12.40
CA GLY A 64 -12.07 -5.54 12.74
C GLY A 64 -12.26 -5.06 14.20
N ASP A 65 -11.25 -5.22 15.06
CA ASP A 65 -11.27 -4.69 16.42
C ASP A 65 -10.74 -3.25 16.45
N GLU A 66 -11.43 -2.36 17.17
CA GLU A 66 -10.97 -0.97 17.35
C GLU A 66 -9.71 -0.93 18.21
N VAL A 67 -8.61 -0.44 17.64
CA VAL A 67 -7.31 -0.33 18.32
C VAL A 67 -7.15 1.05 18.95
N ALA A 68 -7.45 2.11 18.19
CA ALA A 68 -7.20 3.48 18.60
C ALA A 68 -8.08 4.49 17.84
N ARG A 69 -8.25 5.66 18.45
CA ARG A 69 -8.89 6.84 17.84
C ARG A 69 -7.91 7.98 17.74
N PHE A 70 -8.00 8.74 16.66
CA PHE A 70 -7.08 9.83 16.36
C PHE A 70 -7.85 11.13 16.09
N SER A 71 -7.22 12.26 16.41
CA SER A 71 -7.69 13.59 16.02
C SER A 71 -7.10 14.07 14.70
N ASP A 72 -6.09 13.37 14.19
CA ASP A 72 -5.29 13.75 13.02
C ASP A 72 -5.04 12.52 12.13
N ILE A 73 -5.34 12.64 10.84
CA ILE A 73 -5.33 11.53 9.89
C ILE A 73 -3.89 11.14 9.48
N GLU A 74 -2.99 12.12 9.45
CA GLU A 74 -1.57 11.90 9.15
C GLU A 74 -0.92 11.02 10.23
N THR A 75 -1.20 11.33 11.49
CA THR A 75 -0.75 10.54 12.65
C THR A 75 -1.36 9.14 12.62
N ALA A 76 -2.66 9.02 12.34
CA ALA A 76 -3.35 7.73 12.29
C ALA A 76 -2.74 6.80 11.23
N LEU A 77 -2.52 7.31 10.01
CA LEU A 77 -1.90 6.56 8.91
C LEU A 77 -0.44 6.22 9.21
N SER A 78 0.33 7.16 9.77
CA SER A 78 1.72 6.92 10.15
C SER A 78 1.84 5.81 11.19
N GLU A 79 0.92 5.76 12.17
CA GLU A 79 0.90 4.70 13.18
C GLU A 79 0.49 3.35 12.57
N ALA A 80 -0.54 3.33 11.73
CA ALA A 80 -0.99 2.12 11.06
C ALA A 80 0.13 1.50 10.19
N TYR A 81 0.83 2.32 9.39
CA TYR A 81 1.96 1.82 8.60
C TYR A 81 3.14 1.36 9.46
N LYS A 82 3.43 2.01 10.59
CA LYS A 82 4.46 1.51 11.53
C LYS A 82 4.09 0.13 12.07
N MET A 83 2.82 -0.07 12.45
CA MET A 83 2.33 -1.36 12.92
C MET A 83 2.43 -2.43 11.82
N ALA A 84 1.97 -2.11 10.60
CA ALA A 84 2.06 -2.99 9.44
C ALA A 84 3.51 -3.37 9.10
N CYS A 85 4.42 -2.39 9.07
CA CYS A 85 5.85 -2.63 8.83
C CYS A 85 6.50 -3.43 9.96
N LEU A 86 6.11 -3.22 11.21
CA LEU A 86 6.59 -4.01 12.34
C LEU A 86 6.16 -5.47 12.20
N GLU A 87 4.91 -5.73 11.85
CA GLU A 87 4.42 -7.08 11.59
C GLU A 87 5.14 -7.72 10.40
N ALA A 88 5.29 -6.99 9.29
CA ALA A 88 6.07 -7.42 8.12
C ALA A 88 7.51 -7.81 8.51
N SER A 89 8.18 -7.00 9.33
CA SER A 89 9.58 -7.22 9.74
C SER A 89 9.81 -8.51 10.51
N ARG A 90 8.79 -9.05 11.20
CA ARG A 90 8.88 -10.33 11.93
C ARG A 90 9.18 -11.51 11.00
N ARG A 91 8.95 -11.34 9.70
CA ARG A 91 9.23 -12.33 8.65
C ARG A 91 10.63 -12.23 8.06
N ILE A 92 11.40 -11.21 8.45
CA ILE A 92 12.75 -10.92 7.92
C ILE A 92 12.74 -10.84 6.38
N PRO A 93 11.88 -9.98 5.79
CA PRO A 93 11.82 -9.83 4.35
C PRO A 93 13.08 -9.11 3.82
N LYS A 94 13.36 -9.26 2.52
CA LYS A 94 14.39 -8.45 1.87
C LYS A 94 13.92 -7.02 1.67
N VAL A 95 12.64 -6.85 1.33
CA VAL A 95 12.01 -5.56 1.03
C VAL A 95 10.64 -5.45 1.70
N ILE A 96 10.32 -4.26 2.19
CA ILE A 96 9.01 -3.89 2.73
C ILE A 96 8.50 -2.69 1.94
N GLU A 97 7.36 -2.84 1.27
CA GLU A 97 6.79 -1.83 0.36
C GLU A 97 5.31 -1.60 0.66
N PRO A 98 4.81 -0.36 0.50
CA PRO A 98 3.39 -0.10 0.67
C PRO A 98 2.61 -0.73 -0.49
N ALA A 99 1.46 -1.32 -0.21
CA ALA A 99 0.54 -1.70 -1.26
C ALA A 99 -0.09 -0.44 -1.86
N LEU A 100 -0.18 -0.39 -3.19
CA LEU A 100 -0.79 0.72 -3.94
C LEU A 100 -2.00 0.20 -4.73
N GLY A 101 -3.01 1.04 -4.91
CA GLY A 101 -4.23 0.69 -5.65
C GLY A 101 -5.48 1.26 -5.02
N VAL A 102 -6.64 0.83 -5.51
CA VAL A 102 -7.95 1.28 -5.00
C VAL A 102 -8.16 0.73 -3.59
N GLY A 103 -8.50 1.61 -2.65
CA GLY A 103 -8.69 1.29 -1.23
C GLY A 103 -7.49 1.64 -0.37
N ASN A 104 -6.28 1.45 -0.87
CA ASN A 104 -5.08 1.91 -0.18
C ASN A 104 -5.02 3.45 -0.21
N PRO A 105 -4.32 4.10 0.74
CA PRO A 105 -4.03 5.52 0.62
C PRO A 105 -3.42 5.84 -0.76
N PRO A 106 -3.84 6.94 -1.43
CA PRO A 106 -3.22 7.40 -2.66
C PRO A 106 -1.72 7.64 -2.48
N ILE A 107 -0.95 7.50 -3.55
CA ILE A 107 0.52 7.55 -3.49
C ILE A 107 1.05 8.83 -2.84
N GLU A 108 0.44 9.98 -3.12
CA GLU A 108 0.79 11.29 -2.55
C GLU A 108 0.56 11.38 -1.04
N VAL A 109 -0.27 10.49 -0.49
CA VAL A 109 -0.47 10.30 0.95
C VAL A 109 0.60 9.35 1.47
N VAL A 110 0.79 8.20 0.82
CA VAL A 110 1.79 7.18 1.21
C VAL A 110 3.18 7.77 1.32
N GLU A 111 3.62 8.58 0.36
CA GLU A 111 4.92 9.26 0.36
C GLU A 111 5.17 10.14 1.60
N ARG A 112 4.12 10.56 2.31
CA ARG A 112 4.21 11.41 3.50
C ARG A 112 4.27 10.61 4.79
N VAL A 113 3.53 9.50 4.86
CA VAL A 113 3.25 8.78 6.11
C VAL A 113 3.97 7.43 6.19
N PHE A 114 4.42 6.88 5.07
CA PHE A 114 5.08 5.57 5.06
C PHE A 114 6.48 5.67 5.69
N PRO A 115 6.81 4.82 6.68
CA PRO A 115 8.01 5.01 7.50
C PRO A 115 9.32 4.60 6.81
N LEU A 116 9.25 3.92 5.67
CA LEU A 116 10.42 3.41 4.95
C LEU A 116 10.55 4.11 3.59
N SER A 117 11.77 4.21 3.08
CA SER A 117 11.98 4.67 1.71
C SER A 117 11.48 3.61 0.72
N PHE A 118 10.60 4.00 -0.19
CA PHE A 118 10.16 3.16 -1.30
C PHE A 118 10.30 3.94 -2.61
N LYS A 119 10.32 3.23 -3.74
CA LYS A 119 10.24 3.84 -5.07
C LYS A 119 8.98 3.34 -5.73
N ALA A 120 8.04 4.24 -5.97
CA ALA A 120 6.98 3.96 -6.93
C ALA A 120 7.57 4.14 -8.33
N GLU A 121 7.69 3.06 -9.08
CA GLU A 121 7.99 3.18 -10.49
C GLU A 121 6.80 3.84 -11.20
N ALA A 122 7.08 4.88 -11.98
CA ALA A 122 6.06 5.48 -12.82
C ALA A 122 5.53 4.42 -13.79
N PHE A 123 4.21 4.40 -13.99
CA PHE A 123 3.63 3.54 -15.01
C PHE A 123 4.27 3.89 -16.36
N PRO A 124 4.74 2.92 -17.13
CA PRO A 124 5.46 3.18 -18.37
C PRO A 124 4.57 3.96 -19.35
N GLU A 125 5.14 4.99 -19.99
CA GLU A 125 4.45 5.76 -21.04
C GLU A 125 4.11 4.88 -22.25
N ASP A 126 4.96 3.90 -22.54
CA ASP A 126 4.75 2.88 -23.57
C ASP A 126 4.72 1.50 -22.92
N LEU A 127 3.50 1.01 -22.69
CA LEU A 127 3.26 -0.29 -22.09
C LEU A 127 3.80 -1.43 -22.96
N ASP A 128 3.70 -1.32 -24.29
CA ASP A 128 4.13 -2.38 -25.20
C ASP A 128 5.66 -2.52 -25.15
N SER A 129 6.39 -1.41 -25.25
CA SER A 129 7.86 -1.41 -25.11
C SER A 129 8.31 -1.86 -23.72
N PHE A 130 7.58 -1.49 -22.66
CA PHE A 130 7.87 -1.94 -21.30
C PHE A 130 7.68 -3.45 -21.15
N LEU A 131 6.55 -4.00 -21.61
CA LEU A 131 6.26 -5.43 -21.55
C LEU A 131 7.26 -6.23 -22.39
N ASP A 132 7.60 -5.74 -23.59
CA ASP A 132 8.63 -6.34 -24.44
C ASP A 132 9.99 -6.41 -23.74
N ASN A 133 10.40 -5.33 -23.06
CA ASN A 133 11.64 -5.29 -22.31
C ASN A 133 11.58 -6.18 -21.07
N LEU A 134 10.45 -6.22 -20.37
CA LEU A 134 10.24 -7.08 -19.22
C LEU A 134 10.41 -8.54 -19.62
N VAL A 135 9.72 -8.99 -20.69
CA VAL A 135 9.84 -10.37 -21.20
C VAL A 135 11.28 -10.69 -21.64
N LYS A 136 11.96 -9.76 -22.34
CA LYS A 136 13.36 -9.94 -22.77
C LYS A 136 14.35 -9.99 -21.59
N ASN A 137 14.06 -9.31 -20.48
CA ASN A 137 14.93 -9.24 -19.31
C ASN A 137 14.64 -10.31 -18.26
N VAL A 138 13.51 -11.01 -18.33
CA VAL A 138 13.15 -12.13 -17.43
C VAL A 138 14.01 -13.38 -17.67
N GLU A 139 14.80 -13.44 -18.75
CA GLU A 139 15.60 -14.62 -19.15
C GLU A 139 16.83 -14.97 -18.28
N ILE A 140 17.00 -14.48 -17.06
CA ILE A 140 18.22 -14.78 -16.27
C ILE A 140 17.95 -15.39 -14.89
N GLU A 141 16.94 -14.97 -14.13
CA GLU A 141 16.78 -15.48 -12.75
C GLU A 141 16.00 -16.80 -12.64
N THR A 142 15.07 -17.09 -13.57
CA THR A 142 14.24 -18.32 -13.47
C THR A 142 14.98 -19.57 -13.95
N LEU A 143 15.92 -19.42 -14.89
CA LEU A 143 16.70 -20.53 -15.46
C LEU A 143 17.85 -20.99 -14.55
N GLU A 144 18.34 -20.16 -13.63
CA GLU A 144 19.40 -20.55 -12.68
C GLU A 144 18.85 -21.38 -11.50
N TRP A 145 17.60 -21.18 -11.10
CA TRP A 145 16.95 -22.00 -10.07
C TRP A 145 16.68 -23.43 -10.56
N GLU A 146 16.21 -23.61 -11.79
CA GLU A 146 15.99 -24.94 -12.38
C GLU A 146 17.30 -25.71 -12.61
N LYS A 147 18.42 -25.01 -12.84
CA LYS A 147 19.74 -25.66 -12.98
C LYS A 147 20.35 -26.13 -11.66
N ALA A 148 19.95 -25.57 -10.52
CA ALA A 148 20.48 -25.95 -9.21
C ALA A 148 19.82 -27.21 -8.63
N ASP A 149 18.61 -27.58 -9.12
CA ASP A 149 17.90 -28.79 -8.72
C ASP A 149 18.24 -30.01 -9.60
N ASP A 150 18.92 -29.81 -10.73
CA ASP A 150 19.31 -30.85 -11.69
C ASP A 150 20.72 -31.43 -11.43
N ASP A 151 21.38 -31.03 -10.33
CA ASP A 151 22.59 -31.70 -9.84
C ASP A 151 22.22 -33.07 -9.26
N GLU A 152 22.12 -34.04 -10.18
CA GLU A 152 21.94 -35.48 -9.96
C GLU A 152 22.71 -35.99 -8.73
N ILE A 153 21.98 -36.59 -7.79
CA ILE A 153 22.55 -37.42 -6.72
C ILE A 153 23.20 -38.64 -7.41
N PRO A 154 24.53 -38.85 -7.31
CA PRO A 154 25.14 -40.05 -7.88
C PRO A 154 24.72 -41.26 -7.04
N PHE A 155 24.09 -42.25 -7.68
CA PHE A 155 23.84 -43.58 -7.12
C PHE A 155 25.12 -44.41 -7.01
#